data_AF-A0A7L4NNN6-F1
#
_entry.id   AF-A0A7L4NNN6-F1
#
_cell.length_a   1.000
_cell.length_b   1.000
_cell.length_c   1.000
_cell.angle_alpha   90.00
_cell.angle_beta   90.00
_cell.angle_gamma   90.00
#
_symmetry.space_group_name_H-M   'P 1'
#
loop_
_entity.id
_entity.type
_entity.pdbx_description
1 polymer ?
#
loop_
_entity_poly.entity_id
_entity_poly.type
_entity_poly.pdbx_seq_one_letter_code
_entity_poly.pdbx_strand_id
1 'polypeptide(L)' 'VIECITQGRVLERPRVCPKEVYDIMLGCWQREPQQRLNIKEIYKILHALGKATPIY' A
#
# COMPACT_ATOMS: atom_id res chain seq x y z
N VAL A 1 -12.39 -4.13 17.40
CA VAL A 1 -12.16 -3.85 15.96
C VAL A 1 -11.72 -2.40 15.71
N ILE A 2 -12.40 -1.39 16.28
CA ILE A 2 -12.05 0.03 16.09
C ILE A 2 -10.69 0.41 16.74
N GLU A 3 -10.32 -0.21 17.86
CA GLU A 3 -9.06 0.07 18.57
C GLU A 3 -7.79 -0.16 17.73
N CYS A 4 -7.76 -1.18 16.88
CA CYS A 4 -6.58 -1.47 16.08
C CYS A 4 -6.28 -0.34 15.08
N ILE A 5 -7.32 0.32 14.58
CA ILE A 5 -7.20 1.43 13.63
C ILE A 5 -6.89 2.75 14.37
N THR A 6 -7.53 3.02 15.52
CA THR A 6 -7.28 4.26 16.30
C THR A 6 -5.87 4.30 16.92
N GLN A 7 -5.27 3.14 17.17
CA GLN A 7 -3.87 3.01 17.62
C GLN A 7 -2.83 3.10 16.49
N GLY A 8 -3.25 3.15 15.21
CA GLY A 8 -2.33 3.22 14.08
C GLY A 8 -1.62 1.91 13.77
N ARG A 9 -2.18 0.76 14.16
CA ARG A 9 -1.63 -0.54 13.75
C ARG A 9 -1.99 -0.76 12.28
N VAL A 10 -0.97 -0.92 11.44
CA VAL A 10 -1.12 -1.31 10.04
C VAL A 10 -1.13 -2.83 9.91
N LEU A 11 -1.75 -3.33 8.83
CA LEU A 11 -1.75 -4.76 8.54
C LEU A 11 -0.33 -5.23 8.17
N GLU A 12 0.05 -6.43 8.60
CA GLU A 12 1.33 -7.02 8.24
C GLU A 12 1.44 -7.35 6.74
N ARG A 13 2.66 -7.38 6.21
CA ARG A 13 2.92 -7.72 4.82
C ARG A 13 2.59 -9.18 4.54
N PRO A 14 1.71 -9.49 3.55
CA PRO A 14 1.48 -10.87 3.14
C PRO A 14 2.76 -11.52 2.57
N ARG A 15 2.95 -12.83 2.79
CA ARG A 15 4.18 -13.55 2.39
C ARG A 15 4.50 -13.44 0.89
N VAL A 16 3.47 -13.47 0.04
CA VAL A 16 3.60 -13.42 -1.42
C VAL A 16 3.56 -12.00 -1.98
N CYS A 17 3.37 -10.98 -1.13
CA CYS A 17 3.24 -9.60 -1.57
C CYS A 17 4.63 -9.00 -1.82
N PRO A 18 4.95 -8.51 -3.04
CA PRO A 18 6.18 -7.77 -3.29
C PRO A 18 6.31 -6.57 -2.36
N LYS A 19 7.54 -6.19 -2.03
CA LYS A 19 7.79 -5.07 -1.10
C LYS A 19 7.17 -3.78 -1.62
N GLU A 20 7.28 -3.52 -2.91
CA GLU A 20 6.81 -2.33 -3.59
C GLU A 20 5.28 -2.20 -3.51
N VAL A 21 4.57 -3.31 -3.60
CA VAL A 21 3.10 -3.36 -3.46
C VAL A 21 2.70 -3.07 -2.01
N TYR A 22 3.44 -3.61 -1.04
CA TYR A 22 3.18 -3.32 0.37
C TYR A 22 3.49 -1.87 0.74
N ASP A 23 4.53 -1.27 0.15
CA ASP A 23 4.85 0.15 0.36
C ASP A 23 3.71 1.07 -0.15
N ILE A 24 3.03 0.70 -1.23
CA ILE A 24 1.80 1.38 -1.69
C ILE A 24 0.69 1.26 -0.63
N MET A 25 0.48 0.07 -0.06
CA MET A 25 -0.51 -0.14 1.00
C MET A 25 -0.22 0.76 2.22
N LEU A 26 1.04 0.86 2.65
CA LEU A 26 1.45 1.77 3.72
C LEU A 26 1.20 3.24 3.37
N GLY A 27 1.48 3.63 2.12
CA GLY A 27 1.14 4.96 1.61
C GLY A 27 -0.36 5.26 1.61
N CYS A 28 -1.22 4.27 1.41
CA CYS A 28 -2.67 4.40 1.54
C CYS A 28 -3.15 4.48 3.01
N TRP A 29 -2.42 3.84 3.92
CA TRP A 29 -2.77 3.74 5.35
C TRP A 29 -2.12 4.82 6.22
N GLN A 30 -1.69 5.93 5.63
CA GLN A 30 -1.22 7.08 6.40
C GLN A 30 -2.31 7.61 7.33
N ARG A 31 -1.90 7.93 8.56
CA ARG A 31 -2.79 8.43 9.61
C ARG A 31 -3.45 9.74 9.19
N GLU A 32 -2.65 10.68 8.69
CA GLU A 32 -3.11 11.94 8.14
C GLU A 32 -3.61 11.77 6.70
N PRO A 33 -4.87 12.14 6.38
CA PRO A 33 -5.43 11.99 5.04
C PRO A 33 -4.60 12.70 3.94
N GLN A 34 -3.98 13.83 4.27
CA GLN A 34 -3.19 14.64 3.34
C GLN A 34 -1.83 14.00 2.99
N GLN A 35 -1.37 13.06 3.82
CA GLN A 35 -0.14 12.30 3.57
C GLN A 35 -0.38 11.03 2.76
N ARG A 36 -1.65 10.63 2.56
CA ARG A 36 -1.98 9.45 1.77
C ARG A 36 -1.61 9.68 0.32
N LEU A 37 -1.10 8.62 -0.32
CA LEU A 37 -0.85 8.64 -1.75
C LEU A 37 -2.12 9.01 -2.52
N ASN A 38 -1.98 9.87 -3.52
CA ASN A 38 -3.13 10.20 -4.35
C ASN A 38 -3.43 9.06 -5.34
N ILE A 39 -4.69 8.93 -5.76
CA ILE A 39 -5.12 7.81 -6.59
C ILE A 39 -4.40 7.75 -7.94
N LYS A 40 -3.97 8.91 -8.47
CA LYS A 40 -3.22 8.98 -9.73
C LYS A 40 -1.81 8.42 -9.58
N GLU A 41 -1.15 8.66 -8.46
CA GLU A 41 0.15 8.09 -8.11
C GLU A 41 0.06 6.59 -7.90
N ILE A 42 -0.94 6.13 -7.14
CA ILE A 42 -1.20 4.71 -6.90
C ILE A 42 -1.35 3.98 -8.24
N TYR A 43 -2.17 4.51 -9.15
CA TYR A 43 -2.35 3.93 -10.48
C TYR A 43 -1.03 3.85 -11.27
N LYS A 44 -0.25 4.94 -11.29
CA LYS A 44 1.03 4.98 -12.01
C LYS A 44 2.00 3.92 -11.50
N ILE A 45 2.13 3.79 -10.18
CA ILE A 45 3.06 2.83 -9.55
C ILE A 45 2.60 1.41 -9.83
N LEU A 46 1.32 1.09 -9.60
CA LEU A 46 0.77 -0.25 -9.87
C LEU A 46 0.88 -0.65 -11.34
N HIS A 47 0.61 0.28 -12.26
CA HIS A 47 0.74 0.03 -13.69
C HIS A 47 2.20 -0.19 -14.11
N ALA A 48 3.15 0.52 -13.50
CA ALA A 48 4.58 0.28 -13.73
C ALA A 48 5.02 -1.10 -13.19
N LEU A 49 4.60 -1.44 -11.97
CA LEU A 49 4.91 -2.74 -11.35
C LEU A 49 4.32 -3.90 -12.15
N GLY A 50 3.06 -3.79 -12.59
CA GLY A 50 2.37 -4.84 -13.36
C GLY A 50 3.03 -5.15 -14.70
N LYS A 51 3.74 -4.19 -15.31
CA LYS A 51 4.54 -4.41 -16.52
C LYS A 51 5.89 -5.07 -16.25
N ALA A 52 6.40 -4.97 -15.03
CA ALA A 52 7.70 -5.48 -14.63
C ALA A 52 7.63 -6.82 -13.88
N THR A 53 6.46 -7.20 -13.35
CA THR A 53 6.28 -8.49 -12.69
C THR A 53 6.24 -9.64 -13.70
N PRO A 54 7.16 -10.63 -13.61
CA PRO A 54 6.94 -11.92 -14.25
C PRO A 54 5.68 -12.54 -13.66
N ILE A 55 4.87 -13.17 -14.51
CA ILE A 55 3.78 -14.03 -14.05
C ILE A 55 4.44 -15.24 -13.40
N TYR A 56 4.34 -15.35 -12.08
CA TYR A 56 4.78 -16.52 -11.30
C TYR A 56 3.76 -17.65 -11.41
#